data_AF-A0AAE6ZIF1-F1
#
_entry.id   AF-A0AAE6ZIF1-F1
#
_cell.length_a   1.000
_cell.length_b   1.000
_cell.length_c   1.000
_cell.angle_alpha   90.00
_cell.angle_beta   90.00
_cell.angle_gamma   90.00
#
_symmetry.space_group_name_H-M   'P 1'
#
loop_
_entity.id
_entity.type
_entity.pdbx_description
1 polymer ?
#
loop_
_entity_poly.entity_id
_entity_poly.type
_entity_poly.pdbx_seq_one_letter_code
_entity_poly.pdbx_strand_id
1 'polypeptide(L)'
;MRNVLYLLLVSLLMSCAGQKTKYSVEDVPDPKKNGGGYISNPDHLLSDGTVGSLNEKLSALDRSGKAQVAMVLLKSIGENEPTDFAHKLFNYWKIGNASTNNGLLVLLVEDAHRLVFETGKGLEAEMPDVICFRIQQDYMIPYVKNGNYDRAFEEGLKSVSAQLYNGNYAFDKDIAPQVEDPSLMPEDTRLPEPQGLVAAPAAPADRATDPNEAETAMPTGVSPEEGVISAAPFIEQQAPAIDYSKTGDFNGSAFFAGFLWLVLSAAMMSVFFGKKRRTKKGEDAMPVKMKDMPNDFLRPGLAGLFMIHISAIAAFAYLFFKKGWMINFLTVFVGYYLLWVLFIHLAVLLIAIRARKVLGGKDRHEQWQSHARTAHKLRAARYIFPLPFLWFYLAWLKRRMARLRDEPYDCPNCSRPLHKLAEKDEDVYLKKEQVIEEDLMAVDYDVWKCDTCDYKLVLDYTNVHSAMSECPHCLHISLECKQTVTKKRATTREAGWGVTTYACAICSYKHDYRFVIPRVSESSSSSSSSSSSSSSSSGWGGGSSGGGGASSSW
;
A
#
# COMPACT_ATOMS: atom_id res chain seq x y z
N MET A 1 2.79 -55.11 36.96
CA MET A 1 1.59 -54.31 36.65
C MET A 1 1.84 -52.80 36.66
N ARG A 2 2.35 -52.16 37.73
CA ARG A 2 2.58 -50.70 37.78
C ARG A 2 3.36 -50.11 36.59
N ASN A 3 4.41 -50.78 36.13
CA ASN A 3 5.22 -50.30 34.98
C ASN A 3 4.51 -50.45 33.62
N VAL A 4 3.57 -51.41 33.49
CA VAL A 4 2.75 -51.60 32.28
C VAL A 4 1.70 -50.49 32.18
N LEU A 5 1.14 -50.09 33.32
CA LEU A 5 0.21 -48.95 33.39
C LEU A 5 0.90 -47.64 32.97
N TYR A 6 2.13 -47.39 33.42
CA TYR A 6 2.92 -46.22 32.98
C TYR A 6 3.23 -46.24 31.48
N LEU A 7 3.59 -47.40 30.90
CA LEU A 7 3.81 -47.51 29.45
C LEU A 7 2.54 -47.25 28.64
N LEU A 8 1.39 -47.75 29.09
CA LEU A 8 0.09 -47.45 28.47
C LEU A 8 -0.31 -45.98 28.63
N LEU A 9 -0.04 -45.35 29.77
CA LEU A 9 -0.37 -43.94 30.00
C LEU A 9 0.52 -42.99 29.16
N VAL A 10 1.81 -43.32 29.02
CA VAL A 10 2.73 -42.58 28.12
C VAL A 10 2.37 -42.82 26.65
N SER A 11 1.97 -44.04 26.27
CA SER A 11 1.44 -44.31 24.93
C SER A 11 0.17 -43.52 24.63
N LEU A 12 -0.72 -43.36 25.61
CA LEU A 12 -1.97 -42.60 25.44
C LEU A 12 -1.71 -41.09 25.34
N LEU A 13 -0.76 -40.56 26.13
CA LEU A 13 -0.34 -39.16 26.07
C LEU A 13 0.38 -38.81 24.75
N MET A 14 1.13 -39.74 24.16
CA MET A 14 1.79 -39.53 22.86
C MET A 14 0.80 -39.50 21.68
N SER A 15 -0.38 -40.13 21.80
CA SER A 15 -1.42 -40.11 20.75
C SER A 15 -2.23 -38.80 20.70
N CYS A 16 -2.09 -37.90 21.68
CA CYS A 16 -2.77 -36.59 21.69
C CYS A 16 -1.89 -35.42 21.21
N ALA A 17 -0.65 -35.68 20.77
CA ALA A 17 0.16 -34.70 20.05
C ALA A 17 -0.35 -34.54 18.61
N GLY A 18 -1.44 -33.77 18.45
CA GLY A 18 -2.00 -33.44 17.14
C GLY A 18 -0.93 -32.88 16.22
N GLN A 19 -0.56 -33.63 15.18
CA GLN A 19 0.42 -33.19 14.20
C GLN A 19 -0.10 -31.92 13.54
N LYS A 20 0.66 -30.83 13.62
CA LYS A 20 0.48 -29.69 12.73
C LYS A 20 0.88 -30.11 11.32
N THR A 21 -0.07 -30.65 10.58
CA THR A 21 0.03 -30.93 9.15
C THR A 21 0.38 -29.63 8.42
N LYS A 22 1.59 -29.59 7.86
CA LYS A 22 2.03 -28.50 6.98
C LYS A 22 1.79 -28.95 5.56
N TYR A 23 0.91 -28.28 4.83
CA TYR A 23 0.59 -28.64 3.45
C TYR A 23 1.58 -27.98 2.47
N SER A 24 2.16 -28.78 1.56
CA SER A 24 2.63 -28.29 0.26
C SER A 24 1.47 -28.24 -0.73
N VAL A 25 1.69 -27.71 -1.94
CA VAL A 25 0.65 -27.57 -2.97
C VAL A 25 0.15 -28.94 -3.46
N GLU A 26 1.06 -29.92 -3.48
CA GLU A 26 0.83 -31.30 -3.87
C GLU A 26 0.09 -32.11 -2.80
N ASP A 27 0.20 -31.71 -1.51
CA ASP A 27 -0.44 -32.39 -0.38
C ASP A 27 -1.92 -31.99 -0.18
N VAL A 28 -2.36 -30.84 -0.73
CA VAL A 28 -3.75 -30.39 -0.58
C VAL A 28 -4.66 -31.33 -1.37
N PRO A 29 -5.65 -32.00 -0.75
CA PRO A 29 -6.49 -32.94 -1.46
C PRO A 29 -7.42 -32.21 -2.42
N ASP A 30 -7.24 -32.46 -3.72
CA ASP A 30 -8.05 -31.92 -4.81
C ASP A 30 -9.48 -32.49 -4.75
N PRO A 31 -10.51 -31.64 -4.48
CA PRO A 31 -11.87 -32.11 -4.31
C PRO A 31 -12.50 -32.59 -5.62
N LYS A 32 -11.96 -32.20 -6.80
CA LYS A 32 -12.42 -32.72 -8.09
C LYS A 32 -11.97 -34.16 -8.34
N LYS A 33 -10.83 -34.56 -7.77
CA LYS A 33 -10.34 -35.95 -7.81
C LYS A 33 -10.94 -36.80 -6.68
N ASN A 34 -11.10 -36.22 -5.49
CA ASN A 34 -11.48 -36.93 -4.27
C ASN A 34 -12.99 -36.78 -3.91
N GLY A 35 -13.87 -36.78 -4.91
CA GLY A 35 -15.33 -36.72 -4.69
C GLY A 35 -16.12 -35.88 -5.70
N GLY A 36 -15.46 -35.16 -6.60
CA GLY A 36 -16.10 -34.34 -7.64
C GLY A 36 -16.59 -32.96 -7.18
N GLY A 37 -16.43 -32.65 -5.89
CA GLY A 37 -16.82 -31.39 -5.27
C GLY A 37 -15.91 -30.20 -5.61
N TYR A 38 -16.00 -29.17 -4.78
CA TYR A 38 -15.34 -27.87 -4.94
C TYR A 38 -14.62 -27.40 -3.67
N ILE A 39 -14.69 -28.17 -2.58
CA ILE A 39 -14.21 -27.76 -1.26
C ILE A 39 -13.17 -28.75 -0.73
N SER A 40 -11.99 -28.25 -0.37
CA SER A 40 -10.95 -29.00 0.33
C SER A 40 -10.88 -28.54 1.78
N ASN A 41 -11.22 -29.45 2.71
CA ASN A 41 -11.33 -29.19 4.14
C ASN A 41 -10.65 -30.32 4.95
N PRO A 42 -9.35 -30.62 4.73
CA PRO A 42 -8.68 -31.77 5.37
C PRO A 42 -8.50 -31.60 6.88
N ASP A 43 -8.49 -30.36 7.37
CA ASP A 43 -8.33 -30.04 8.79
C ASP A 43 -9.65 -29.95 9.58
N HIS A 44 -10.79 -30.19 8.92
CA HIS A 44 -12.15 -30.04 9.45
C HIS A 44 -12.41 -28.66 10.09
N LEU A 45 -12.01 -27.59 9.39
CA LEU A 45 -12.26 -26.20 9.78
C LEU A 45 -13.69 -25.75 9.41
N LEU A 46 -14.30 -26.34 8.37
CA LEU A 46 -15.74 -26.27 8.14
C LEU A 46 -16.44 -27.52 8.68
N SER A 47 -17.71 -27.38 9.08
CA SER A 47 -18.58 -28.51 9.40
C SER A 47 -19.03 -29.26 8.14
N ASP A 48 -19.24 -30.58 8.25
CA ASP A 48 -19.64 -31.42 7.11
C ASP A 48 -20.98 -30.97 6.48
N GLY A 49 -21.88 -30.40 7.29
CA GLY A 49 -23.15 -29.82 6.83
C GLY A 49 -22.94 -28.58 5.95
N THR A 50 -22.09 -27.65 6.38
CA THR A 50 -21.72 -26.47 5.58
C THR A 50 -20.92 -26.87 4.33
N VAL A 51 -20.03 -27.86 4.42
CA VAL A 51 -19.34 -28.44 3.24
C VAL A 51 -20.36 -28.98 2.22
N GLY A 52 -21.41 -29.68 2.67
CA GLY A 52 -22.51 -30.12 1.80
C GLY A 52 -23.22 -28.96 1.12
N SER A 53 -23.75 -28.00 1.90
CA SER A 53 -24.51 -26.86 1.38
C SER A 53 -23.71 -25.97 0.43
N LEU A 54 -22.44 -25.72 0.73
CA LEU A 54 -21.55 -24.96 -0.13
C LEU A 54 -21.27 -25.70 -1.44
N ASN A 55 -21.02 -27.02 -1.42
CA ASN A 55 -20.78 -27.80 -2.65
C ASN A 55 -21.98 -27.76 -3.62
N GLU A 56 -23.21 -27.79 -3.11
CA GLU A 56 -24.43 -27.65 -3.94
C GLU A 56 -24.48 -26.28 -4.65
N LYS A 57 -24.21 -25.19 -3.91
CA LYS A 57 -24.18 -23.82 -4.43
C LYS A 57 -23.04 -23.61 -5.43
N LEU A 58 -21.85 -24.12 -5.15
CA LEU A 58 -20.67 -24.08 -6.04
C LEU A 58 -20.93 -24.89 -7.33
N SER A 59 -21.60 -26.04 -7.23
CA SER A 59 -22.04 -26.84 -8.38
C SER A 59 -23.08 -26.11 -9.25
N ALA A 60 -23.96 -25.30 -8.65
CA ALA A 60 -24.93 -24.50 -9.40
C ALA A 60 -24.23 -23.36 -10.18
N LEU A 61 -23.26 -22.66 -9.56
CA LEU A 61 -22.45 -21.64 -10.23
C LEU A 61 -21.69 -22.20 -11.44
N ASP A 62 -20.99 -23.33 -11.27
CA ASP A 62 -20.20 -23.95 -12.34
C ASP A 62 -21.12 -24.43 -13.49
N ARG A 63 -22.24 -25.08 -13.17
CA ARG A 63 -23.24 -25.51 -14.17
C ARG A 63 -23.92 -24.35 -14.91
N SER A 64 -24.00 -23.17 -14.29
CA SER A 64 -24.50 -21.96 -14.97
C SER A 64 -23.49 -21.34 -15.94
N GLY A 65 -22.25 -21.84 -15.96
CA GLY A 65 -21.15 -21.30 -16.78
C GLY A 65 -20.52 -20.01 -16.24
N LYS A 66 -21.07 -19.43 -15.16
CA LYS A 66 -20.60 -18.15 -14.61
C LYS A 66 -19.20 -18.25 -14.02
N ALA A 67 -18.98 -19.13 -13.05
CA ALA A 67 -17.67 -19.30 -12.42
C ALA A 67 -17.48 -20.71 -11.88
N GLN A 68 -16.27 -21.25 -12.02
CA GLN A 68 -15.84 -22.42 -11.28
C GLN A 68 -15.08 -21.97 -10.03
N VAL A 69 -15.78 -21.97 -8.90
CA VAL A 69 -15.24 -21.53 -7.61
C VAL A 69 -14.77 -22.74 -6.82
N ALA A 70 -13.55 -22.73 -6.30
CA ALA A 70 -13.01 -23.72 -5.38
C ALA A 70 -12.67 -23.08 -4.04
N MET A 71 -12.89 -23.80 -2.94
CA MET A 71 -12.69 -23.33 -1.57
C MET A 71 -11.74 -24.26 -0.82
N VAL A 72 -10.74 -23.72 -0.15
CA VAL A 72 -9.67 -24.49 0.50
C VAL A 72 -9.42 -23.90 1.89
N LEU A 73 -9.49 -24.73 2.93
CA LEU A 73 -9.24 -24.32 4.31
C LEU A 73 -8.18 -25.22 4.93
N LEU A 74 -7.08 -24.63 5.38
CA LEU A 74 -5.91 -25.32 5.92
C LEU A 74 -5.47 -24.68 7.25
N LYS A 75 -4.97 -25.49 8.18
CA LYS A 75 -4.39 -25.00 9.43
C LYS A 75 -3.01 -24.38 9.23
N SER A 76 -2.18 -24.99 8.39
CA SER A 76 -0.80 -24.53 8.13
C SER A 76 -0.31 -24.88 6.73
N ILE A 77 0.36 -23.93 6.09
CA ILE A 77 1.19 -24.18 4.88
C ILE A 77 2.69 -24.08 5.19
N GLY A 78 3.08 -24.09 6.48
CA GLY A 78 4.46 -23.87 6.90
C GLY A 78 4.96 -22.45 6.60
N GLU A 79 6.21 -22.32 6.14
CA GLU A 79 6.86 -21.03 5.86
C GLU A 79 6.49 -20.44 4.48
N ASN A 80 5.54 -21.05 3.76
CA ASN A 80 5.10 -20.60 2.44
C ASN A 80 4.30 -19.29 2.54
N GLU A 81 4.44 -18.41 1.55
CA GLU A 81 3.63 -17.18 1.50
C GLU A 81 2.22 -17.52 0.96
N PRO A 82 1.12 -17.19 1.66
CA PRO A 82 -0.21 -17.65 1.27
C PRO A 82 -0.69 -17.21 -0.11
N THR A 83 -0.24 -16.06 -0.62
CA THR A 83 -0.63 -15.57 -1.95
C THR A 83 0.08 -16.36 -3.07
N ASP A 84 1.38 -16.57 -2.95
CA ASP A 84 2.17 -17.46 -3.82
C ASP A 84 1.68 -18.92 -3.75
N PHE A 85 1.30 -19.40 -2.57
CA PHE A 85 0.69 -20.73 -2.39
C PHE A 85 -0.66 -20.83 -3.12
N ALA A 86 -1.55 -19.84 -2.97
CA ALA A 86 -2.83 -19.79 -3.68
C ALA A 86 -2.62 -19.76 -5.21
N HIS A 87 -1.69 -18.94 -5.71
CA HIS A 87 -1.37 -18.86 -7.13
C HIS A 87 -0.85 -20.20 -7.68
N LYS A 88 0.05 -20.87 -6.95
CA LYS A 88 0.55 -22.20 -7.34
C LYS A 88 -0.56 -23.25 -7.33
N LEU A 89 -1.39 -23.28 -6.28
CA LEU A 89 -2.50 -24.22 -6.14
C LEU A 89 -3.54 -24.03 -7.24
N PHE A 90 -3.89 -22.78 -7.57
CA PHE A 90 -4.81 -22.43 -8.66
C PHE A 90 -4.34 -23.01 -10.00
N ASN A 91 -3.07 -22.80 -10.34
CA ASN A 91 -2.47 -23.30 -11.57
C ASN A 91 -2.27 -24.83 -11.56
N TYR A 92 -1.94 -25.42 -10.41
CA TYR A 92 -1.75 -26.86 -10.23
C TYR A 92 -3.05 -27.65 -10.41
N TRP A 93 -4.15 -27.16 -9.83
CA TRP A 93 -5.49 -27.73 -9.99
C TRP A 93 -6.18 -27.33 -11.30
N LYS A 94 -5.67 -26.30 -12.00
CA LYS A 94 -6.25 -25.75 -13.24
C LYS A 94 -7.70 -25.31 -13.06
N ILE A 95 -7.95 -24.50 -12.04
CA ILE A 95 -9.29 -24.05 -11.65
C ILE A 95 -9.86 -23.12 -12.73
N GLY A 96 -11.09 -23.40 -13.18
CA GLY A 96 -11.74 -22.69 -14.28
C GLY A 96 -11.86 -23.54 -15.55
N ASN A 97 -12.85 -23.20 -16.39
CA ASN A 97 -12.96 -23.82 -17.70
C ASN A 97 -11.81 -23.36 -18.62
N ALA A 98 -11.19 -24.29 -19.34
CA ALA A 98 -10.04 -24.01 -20.21
C ALA A 98 -10.32 -23.01 -21.35
N SER A 99 -11.58 -22.82 -21.78
CA SER A 99 -11.94 -21.85 -22.80
C SER A 99 -12.27 -20.46 -22.23
N THR A 100 -13.06 -20.38 -21.16
CA THR A 100 -13.50 -19.10 -20.59
C THR A 100 -12.58 -18.56 -19.49
N ASN A 101 -11.69 -19.37 -18.92
CA ASN A 101 -10.79 -19.02 -17.82
C ASN A 101 -11.53 -18.45 -16.58
N ASN A 102 -12.75 -18.95 -16.34
CA ASN A 102 -13.70 -18.45 -15.34
C ASN A 102 -13.48 -19.03 -13.91
N GLY A 103 -12.22 -19.27 -13.52
CA GLY A 103 -11.87 -19.87 -12.23
C GLY A 103 -11.76 -18.86 -11.09
N LEU A 104 -12.11 -19.27 -9.87
CA LEU A 104 -11.82 -18.55 -8.61
C LEU A 104 -11.39 -19.55 -7.54
N LEU A 105 -10.27 -19.33 -6.88
CA LEU A 105 -9.87 -20.03 -5.66
C LEU A 105 -10.07 -19.12 -4.46
N VAL A 106 -10.65 -19.66 -3.39
CA VAL A 106 -10.72 -19.04 -2.07
C VAL A 106 -9.94 -19.90 -1.07
N LEU A 107 -8.79 -19.42 -0.62
CA LEU A 107 -7.90 -20.10 0.33
C LEU A 107 -7.95 -19.41 1.70
N LEU A 108 -8.23 -20.16 2.76
CA LEU A 108 -8.00 -19.77 4.15
C LEU A 108 -6.82 -20.56 4.73
N VAL A 109 -5.89 -19.84 5.36
CA VAL A 109 -4.78 -20.41 6.15
C VAL A 109 -4.88 -19.87 7.57
N GLU A 110 -5.18 -20.74 8.53
CA GLU A 110 -5.45 -20.38 9.92
C GLU A 110 -4.22 -19.79 10.61
N ASP A 111 -3.07 -20.50 10.62
CA ASP A 111 -1.88 -20.07 11.37
C ASP A 111 -1.20 -18.80 10.81
N ALA A 112 -1.28 -18.59 9.50
CA ALA A 112 -0.83 -17.37 8.84
C ALA A 112 -1.80 -16.20 9.04
N HIS A 113 -3.02 -16.46 9.52
CA HIS A 113 -4.14 -15.51 9.56
C HIS A 113 -4.36 -14.85 8.19
N ARG A 114 -4.48 -15.64 7.11
CA ARG A 114 -4.66 -15.14 5.73
C ARG A 114 -5.81 -15.78 5.00
N LEU A 115 -6.60 -14.93 4.35
CA LEU A 115 -7.66 -15.28 3.41
C LEU A 115 -7.27 -14.72 2.04
N VAL A 116 -7.19 -15.57 1.03
CA VAL A 116 -6.73 -15.22 -0.32
C VAL A 116 -7.78 -15.63 -1.35
N PHE A 117 -8.08 -14.73 -2.27
CA PHE A 117 -8.83 -15.01 -3.50
C PHE A 117 -7.85 -14.93 -4.66
N GLU A 118 -7.82 -15.95 -5.51
CA GLU A 118 -7.05 -15.97 -6.77
C GLU A 118 -8.04 -16.15 -7.93
N THR A 119 -8.06 -15.21 -8.88
CA THR A 119 -9.00 -15.19 -10.02
C THR A 119 -8.32 -15.56 -11.33
N GLY A 120 -9.02 -16.36 -12.13
CA GLY A 120 -8.68 -16.58 -13.53
C GLY A 120 -9.03 -15.37 -14.38
N LYS A 121 -8.29 -15.18 -15.48
CA LYS A 121 -8.42 -14.03 -16.40
C LYS A 121 -9.83 -13.80 -16.95
N GLY A 122 -10.67 -14.85 -17.01
CA GLY A 122 -12.06 -14.74 -17.42
C GLY A 122 -12.95 -14.02 -16.42
N LEU A 123 -12.60 -14.06 -15.12
CA LEU A 123 -13.34 -13.37 -14.06
C LEU A 123 -12.77 -11.99 -13.70
N GLU A 124 -11.56 -11.61 -14.13
CA GLU A 124 -10.94 -10.32 -13.76
C GLU A 124 -11.84 -9.08 -14.05
N ALA A 125 -12.75 -9.17 -15.02
CA ALA A 125 -13.71 -8.11 -15.34
C ALA A 125 -14.94 -8.05 -14.39
N GLU A 126 -15.49 -9.21 -13.98
CA GLU A 126 -16.65 -9.30 -13.08
C GLU A 126 -16.24 -9.30 -11.58
N MET A 127 -15.04 -9.83 -11.29
CA MET A 127 -14.46 -10.06 -9.96
C MET A 127 -13.02 -9.49 -9.84
N PRO A 128 -12.77 -8.19 -10.15
CA PRO A 128 -11.44 -7.62 -10.00
C PRO A 128 -10.96 -7.64 -8.54
N ASP A 129 -9.64 -7.58 -8.29
CA ASP A 129 -9.01 -7.62 -6.95
C ASP A 129 -9.71 -6.76 -5.91
N VAL A 130 -10.20 -5.58 -6.32
CA VAL A 130 -10.89 -4.63 -5.45
C VAL A 130 -12.24 -5.11 -4.93
N ILE A 131 -12.96 -5.93 -5.71
CA ILE A 131 -14.21 -6.56 -5.31
C ILE A 131 -13.91 -7.80 -4.48
N CYS A 132 -12.98 -8.65 -4.91
CA CYS A 132 -12.52 -9.81 -4.12
C CYS A 132 -12.06 -9.38 -2.71
N PHE A 133 -11.29 -8.29 -2.59
CA PHE A 133 -10.88 -7.71 -1.31
C PHE A 133 -12.08 -7.22 -0.49
N ARG A 134 -13.04 -6.54 -1.11
CA ARG A 134 -14.26 -6.07 -0.42
C ARG A 134 -15.07 -7.23 0.13
N ILE A 135 -15.31 -8.28 -0.66
CA ILE A 135 -16.01 -9.50 -0.21
C ILE A 135 -15.35 -10.09 1.05
N GLN A 136 -14.02 -10.20 1.05
CA GLN A 136 -13.26 -10.67 2.21
C GLN A 136 -13.46 -9.78 3.44
N GLN A 137 -13.31 -8.46 3.31
CA GLN A 137 -13.44 -7.52 4.43
C GLN A 137 -14.88 -7.41 4.94
N ASP A 138 -15.87 -7.41 4.04
CA ASP A 138 -17.27 -7.11 4.34
C ASP A 138 -18.05 -8.33 4.85
N TYR A 139 -17.78 -9.52 4.30
CA TYR A 139 -18.61 -10.73 4.49
C TYR A 139 -17.87 -11.93 5.08
N MET A 140 -16.53 -11.98 5.05
CA MET A 140 -15.78 -13.15 5.55
C MET A 140 -15.03 -12.84 6.86
N ILE A 141 -14.12 -11.86 6.84
CA ILE A 141 -13.23 -11.53 7.96
C ILE A 141 -13.94 -11.29 9.30
N PRO A 142 -15.11 -10.62 9.37
CA PRO A 142 -15.82 -10.43 10.64
C PRO A 142 -16.16 -11.76 11.33
N TYR A 143 -16.50 -12.81 10.57
CA TYR A 143 -16.79 -14.14 11.10
C TYR A 143 -15.51 -14.96 11.35
N VAL A 144 -14.53 -14.88 10.44
CA VAL A 144 -13.21 -15.53 10.58
C VAL A 144 -12.49 -15.07 11.86
N LYS A 145 -12.56 -13.77 12.20
CA LYS A 145 -12.01 -13.23 13.47
C LYS A 145 -12.61 -13.84 14.73
N ASN A 146 -13.85 -14.29 14.64
CA ASN A 146 -14.59 -14.93 15.73
C ASN A 146 -14.52 -16.46 15.67
N GLY A 147 -13.65 -17.03 14.82
CA GLY A 147 -13.53 -18.48 14.62
C GLY A 147 -14.71 -19.14 13.91
N ASN A 148 -15.63 -18.37 13.35
CA ASN A 148 -16.82 -18.88 12.66
C ASN A 148 -16.55 -19.01 11.15
N TYR A 149 -15.80 -20.05 10.78
CA TYR A 149 -15.42 -20.31 9.39
C TYR A 149 -16.62 -20.72 8.51
N ASP A 150 -17.57 -21.48 9.06
CA ASP A 150 -18.80 -21.88 8.35
C ASP A 150 -19.55 -20.65 7.80
N ARG A 151 -19.88 -19.70 8.68
CA ARG A 151 -20.60 -18.50 8.27
C ARG A 151 -19.76 -17.58 7.37
N ALA A 152 -18.44 -17.51 7.60
CA ALA A 152 -17.56 -16.76 6.71
C ALA A 152 -17.63 -17.23 5.26
N PHE A 153 -17.60 -18.56 5.03
CA PHE A 153 -17.61 -19.12 3.69
C PHE A 153 -19.01 -19.11 3.06
N GLU A 154 -20.08 -19.25 3.85
CA GLU A 154 -21.47 -19.08 3.38
C GLU A 154 -21.79 -17.66 2.93
N GLU A 155 -21.49 -16.65 3.74
CA GLU A 155 -21.73 -15.24 3.41
C GLU A 155 -20.78 -14.77 2.29
N GLY A 156 -19.53 -15.26 2.30
CA GLY A 156 -18.57 -15.06 1.21
C GLY A 156 -19.06 -15.59 -0.13
N LEU A 157 -19.56 -16.84 -0.19
CA LEU A 157 -20.12 -17.42 -1.42
C LEU A 157 -21.38 -16.69 -1.89
N LYS A 158 -22.24 -16.24 -0.95
CA LYS A 158 -23.43 -15.45 -1.26
C LYS A 158 -23.04 -14.10 -1.89
N SER A 159 -21.98 -13.45 -1.40
CA SER A 159 -21.41 -12.24 -1.99
C SER A 159 -20.82 -12.44 -3.39
N VAL A 160 -20.03 -13.52 -3.57
CA VAL A 160 -19.47 -13.90 -4.88
C VAL A 160 -20.59 -14.16 -5.89
N SER A 161 -21.64 -14.86 -5.48
CA SER A 161 -22.82 -15.15 -6.32
C SER A 161 -23.56 -13.86 -6.70
N ALA A 162 -23.81 -12.97 -5.75
CA ALA A 162 -24.48 -11.69 -5.99
C ALA A 162 -23.69 -10.80 -6.97
N GLN A 163 -22.36 -10.76 -6.85
CA GLN A 163 -21.50 -10.05 -7.80
C GLN A 163 -21.58 -10.65 -9.21
N LEU A 164 -21.50 -11.98 -9.35
CA LEU A 164 -21.51 -12.67 -10.64
C LEU A 164 -22.87 -12.65 -11.36
N TYR A 165 -23.98 -12.58 -10.63
CA TYR A 165 -25.31 -12.47 -11.25
C TYR A 165 -25.76 -11.02 -11.47
N ASN A 166 -25.50 -10.12 -10.50
CA ASN A 166 -26.13 -8.81 -10.45
C ASN A 166 -25.13 -7.64 -10.56
N GLY A 167 -23.82 -7.91 -10.63
CA GLY A 167 -22.78 -6.88 -10.61
C GLY A 167 -22.62 -6.14 -9.28
N ASN A 168 -23.31 -6.58 -8.22
CA ASN A 168 -23.28 -5.99 -6.89
C ASN A 168 -23.01 -7.07 -5.82
N TYR A 169 -21.81 -7.04 -5.25
CA TYR A 169 -21.39 -7.93 -4.16
C TYR A 169 -22.13 -7.66 -2.82
N ALA A 170 -22.72 -6.47 -2.64
CA ALA A 170 -23.43 -6.10 -1.42
C ALA A 170 -24.90 -6.53 -1.49
N PHE A 171 -25.23 -7.64 -0.84
CA PHE A 171 -26.55 -8.27 -0.92
C PHE A 171 -27.42 -8.10 0.33
N ASP A 172 -26.84 -7.88 1.52
CA ASP A 172 -27.58 -7.73 2.80
C ASP A 172 -26.92 -6.75 3.79
N LYS A 173 -25.92 -5.95 3.38
CA LYS A 173 -25.48 -4.79 4.19
C LYS A 173 -26.49 -3.67 4.01
N ASP A 174 -27.48 -3.63 4.89
CA ASP A 174 -28.50 -2.61 5.10
C ASP A 174 -28.60 -1.58 3.96
N ILE A 175 -29.57 -1.79 3.07
CA ILE A 175 -30.21 -0.67 2.39
C ILE A 175 -30.89 0.13 3.51
N ALA A 176 -30.14 1.05 4.14
CA ALA A 176 -30.74 2.17 4.82
C ALA A 176 -31.73 2.76 3.80
N PRO A 177 -33.05 2.80 4.10
CA PRO A 177 -34.00 3.30 3.14
C PRO A 177 -33.52 4.67 2.69
N GLN A 178 -33.46 4.89 1.38
CA GLN A 178 -33.31 6.23 0.87
C GLN A 178 -34.43 7.02 1.53
N VAL A 179 -34.07 8.01 2.36
CA VAL A 179 -35.06 8.95 2.88
C VAL A 179 -35.44 9.78 1.66
N GLU A 180 -36.46 9.31 0.95
CA GLU A 180 -37.14 10.08 -0.07
C GLU A 180 -37.49 11.42 0.57
N ASP A 181 -36.99 12.50 -0.03
CA ASP A 181 -37.06 13.84 0.55
C ASP A 181 -38.51 14.15 0.96
N PRO A 182 -38.82 14.33 2.25
CA PRO A 182 -40.18 14.59 2.71
C PRO A 182 -40.78 15.88 2.11
N SER A 183 -39.94 16.74 1.52
CA SER A 183 -40.32 17.92 0.73
C SER A 183 -41.01 17.58 -0.61
N LEU A 184 -40.95 16.32 -1.05
CA LEU A 184 -41.51 15.84 -2.33
C LEU A 184 -42.73 14.93 -2.16
N MET A 185 -43.21 14.72 -0.93
CA MET A 185 -44.40 13.93 -0.61
C MET A 185 -45.62 14.83 -0.37
N PRO A 186 -46.84 14.43 -0.80
CA PRO A 186 -48.07 15.17 -0.48
C PRO A 186 -48.30 15.33 1.02
N GLU A 187 -48.82 16.50 1.41
CA GLU A 187 -48.95 16.96 2.81
C GLU A 187 -49.73 15.98 3.73
N ASP A 188 -50.63 15.18 3.16
CA ASP A 188 -51.66 14.41 3.87
C ASP A 188 -51.17 13.18 4.64
N THR A 189 -49.87 12.85 4.56
CA THR A 189 -49.31 11.59 5.12
C THR A 189 -48.50 11.78 6.42
N ARG A 190 -48.38 13.00 6.95
CA ARG A 190 -47.62 13.26 8.19
C ARG A 190 -48.45 12.90 9.44
N LEU A 191 -48.11 11.81 10.11
CA LEU A 191 -48.57 11.53 11.47
C LEU A 191 -47.94 12.52 12.47
N PRO A 192 -48.67 12.98 13.51
CA PRO A 192 -48.16 13.96 14.46
C PRO A 192 -47.07 13.39 15.38
N GLU A 193 -46.07 14.20 15.71
CA GLU A 193 -44.98 13.81 16.61
C GLU A 193 -45.47 13.43 18.02
N PRO A 194 -44.98 12.33 18.61
CA PRO A 194 -45.26 12.00 20.00
C PRO A 194 -44.53 12.98 20.93
N GLN A 195 -45.31 13.65 21.80
CA GLN A 195 -44.80 14.62 22.76
C GLN A 195 -43.88 13.95 23.80
N GLY A 196 -42.83 14.66 24.20
CA GLY A 196 -41.67 14.08 24.90
C GLY A 196 -41.93 13.61 26.34
N LEU A 197 -41.06 12.69 26.80
CA LEU A 197 -41.00 12.21 28.18
C LEU A 197 -39.65 12.54 28.85
N VAL A 198 -39.74 13.58 29.69
CA VAL A 198 -38.96 13.96 30.89
C VAL A 198 -37.83 13.02 31.35
N ALA A 199 -36.66 13.63 31.62
CA ALA A 199 -35.53 13.00 32.32
C ALA A 199 -35.56 13.21 33.85
N ALA A 200 -35.04 12.25 34.63
CA ALA A 200 -34.84 12.33 36.08
C ALA A 200 -33.68 11.36 36.51
N PRO A 201 -33.11 11.42 37.73
CA PRO A 201 -31.73 11.90 37.88
C PRO A 201 -30.76 10.95 38.62
N ALA A 202 -29.49 11.37 38.75
CA ALA A 202 -28.41 10.65 39.43
C ALA A 202 -28.17 11.09 40.89
N ALA A 203 -27.67 10.17 41.74
CA ALA A 203 -26.90 10.39 43.00
C ALA A 203 -26.87 9.09 43.85
N PRO A 204 -26.01 8.94 44.89
CA PRO A 204 -24.69 9.54 45.15
C PRO A 204 -23.60 8.48 45.50
N ALA A 205 -22.46 8.91 46.05
CA ALA A 205 -21.32 8.09 46.48
C ALA A 205 -21.12 8.10 48.01
N ASP A 206 -20.39 7.10 48.52
CA ASP A 206 -19.82 6.99 49.89
C ASP A 206 -18.64 6.00 49.85
N ARG A 207 -17.76 5.85 50.87
CA ARG A 207 -16.95 6.81 51.64
C ARG A 207 -15.82 5.98 52.32
N ALA A 208 -14.64 6.56 52.55
CA ALA A 208 -13.46 5.85 53.06
C ALA A 208 -13.42 5.69 54.60
N THR A 209 -12.68 4.66 55.09
CA THR A 209 -12.04 4.60 56.41
C THR A 209 -10.73 3.80 56.39
N ASP A 210 -9.72 4.33 57.09
CA ASP A 210 -8.34 3.89 57.39
C ASP A 210 -8.28 3.12 58.76
N PRO A 211 -7.13 2.83 59.44
CA PRO A 211 -5.78 2.35 59.03
C PRO A 211 -5.21 1.25 60.00
N ASN A 212 -3.87 1.10 60.07
CA ASN A 212 -3.03 0.35 61.05
C ASN A 212 -3.05 -1.21 60.94
N GLU A 213 -2.02 -1.99 61.29
CA GLU A 213 -0.71 -1.81 61.96
C GLU A 213 0.24 -2.98 61.52
N ALA A 214 1.54 -3.12 61.81
CA ALA A 214 2.51 -2.42 62.66
C ALA A 214 3.97 -2.56 62.10
N GLU A 215 4.98 -2.32 62.95
CA GLU A 215 6.45 -2.35 62.71
C GLU A 215 7.13 -3.70 63.05
N THR A 216 8.37 -3.92 62.59
CA THR A 216 9.46 -4.45 63.47
C THR A 216 10.84 -3.96 62.98
N ALA A 217 11.79 -3.84 63.91
CA ALA A 217 12.98 -3.00 63.80
C ALA A 217 14.29 -3.63 63.26
N MET A 218 15.23 -2.72 62.98
CA MET A 218 16.71 -2.86 62.94
C MET A 218 17.29 -3.27 64.34
N PRO A 219 18.64 -3.45 64.60
CA PRO A 219 19.77 -2.77 63.93
C PRO A 219 21.22 -3.36 63.94
N THR A 220 22.14 -2.54 63.37
CA THR A 220 23.59 -2.35 63.68
C THR A 220 24.67 -3.41 63.36
N GLY A 221 25.85 -2.95 62.86
CA GLY A 221 27.05 -3.82 62.70
C GLY A 221 28.32 -3.29 61.97
N VAL A 222 28.79 -2.05 62.24
CA VAL A 222 30.21 -1.56 62.22
C VAL A 222 31.27 -2.16 61.23
N SER A 223 31.65 -1.36 60.21
CA SER A 223 33.01 -0.86 59.84
C SER A 223 34.27 -1.76 59.58
N PRO A 224 35.39 -1.22 59.00
CA PRO A 224 36.26 -1.94 58.04
C PRO A 224 37.75 -2.08 58.47
N GLU A 225 38.57 -2.79 57.66
CA GLU A 225 40.05 -2.61 57.59
C GLU A 225 40.63 -2.86 56.17
N GLU A 226 41.91 -2.46 55.99
CA GLU A 226 42.64 -2.28 54.71
C GLU A 226 43.45 -3.52 54.26
N GLY A 227 44.08 -3.44 53.06
CA GLY A 227 45.06 -4.44 52.62
C GLY A 227 45.75 -4.15 51.27
N VAL A 228 46.91 -3.49 51.31
CA VAL A 228 47.79 -3.22 50.14
C VAL A 228 48.98 -4.19 50.14
N ILE A 229 49.26 -4.90 49.02
CA ILE A 229 50.59 -5.53 48.79
C ILE A 229 51.03 -5.38 47.31
N SER A 230 52.35 -5.24 47.13
CA SER A 230 53.12 -4.88 45.93
C SER A 230 53.28 -5.97 44.86
N ALA A 231 53.76 -5.55 43.68
CA ALA A 231 54.10 -6.34 42.50
C ALA A 231 55.46 -7.08 42.56
N ALA A 232 55.62 -8.08 41.68
CA ALA A 232 56.88 -8.63 41.16
C ALA A 232 56.66 -9.25 39.74
N PRO A 233 57.70 -9.43 38.90
CA PRO A 233 57.54 -9.42 37.43
C PRO A 233 57.51 -10.81 36.76
N PHE A 234 57.07 -10.87 35.49
CA PHE A 234 57.27 -12.05 34.64
C PHE A 234 57.62 -11.75 33.17
N ILE A 235 58.91 -11.93 32.87
CA ILE A 235 59.57 -12.41 31.65
C ILE A 235 58.93 -12.11 30.27
N GLU A 236 59.72 -11.42 29.46
CA GLU A 236 59.56 -11.22 28.03
C GLU A 236 59.89 -12.50 27.22
N GLN A 237 58.97 -12.93 26.35
CA GLN A 237 59.24 -13.93 25.31
C GLN A 237 58.72 -13.42 23.96
N GLN A 238 59.66 -13.11 23.07
CA GLN A 238 59.38 -12.59 21.74
C GLN A 238 59.01 -13.73 20.79
N ALA A 239 57.76 -13.75 20.34
CA ALA A 239 57.29 -14.61 19.25
C ALA A 239 57.65 -13.99 17.88
N PRO A 240 57.86 -14.79 16.82
CA PRO A 240 58.46 -14.32 15.57
C PRO A 240 57.54 -13.37 14.79
N ALA A 241 58.15 -12.39 14.13
CA ALA A 241 57.46 -11.50 13.21
C ALA A 241 56.94 -12.31 12.00
N ILE A 242 55.61 -12.38 11.86
CA ILE A 242 54.97 -12.89 10.65
C ILE A 242 55.04 -11.79 9.58
N ASP A 243 55.72 -12.08 8.47
CA ASP A 243 55.75 -11.21 7.30
C ASP A 243 54.39 -11.22 6.60
N TYR A 244 53.70 -10.07 6.63
CA TYR A 244 52.40 -9.87 6.00
C TYR A 244 52.49 -9.35 4.55
N SER A 245 53.66 -9.33 3.90
CA SER A 245 53.81 -8.71 2.56
C SER A 245 53.12 -9.44 1.40
N LYS A 246 52.35 -10.51 1.63
CA LYS A 246 51.65 -11.30 0.59
C LYS A 246 50.25 -11.81 0.98
N THR A 247 49.43 -10.96 1.60
CA THR A 247 47.98 -11.05 1.43
C THR A 247 47.51 -9.84 0.63
N GLY A 248 47.06 -10.07 -0.61
CA GLY A 248 46.59 -8.97 -1.45
C GLY A 248 45.42 -8.25 -0.79
N ASP A 249 45.57 -6.94 -0.58
CA ASP A 249 44.58 -6.11 0.11
C ASP A 249 43.20 -6.27 -0.54
N PHE A 250 42.33 -7.00 0.15
CA PHE A 250 40.92 -7.09 -0.22
C PHE A 250 40.24 -5.79 0.20
N ASN A 251 40.60 -4.69 -0.47
CA ASN A 251 40.23 -3.35 -0.03
C ASN A 251 38.71 -3.24 0.11
N GLY A 252 38.26 -3.08 1.36
CA GLY A 252 36.85 -2.84 1.66
C GLY A 252 36.29 -1.63 0.90
N SER A 253 37.14 -0.71 0.45
CA SER A 253 36.75 0.42 -0.42
C SER A 253 35.98 0.00 -1.68
N ALA A 254 36.27 -1.16 -2.30
CA ALA A 254 35.52 -1.65 -3.45
C ALA A 254 34.12 -2.15 -3.07
N PHE A 255 34.00 -2.84 -1.93
CA PHE A 255 32.72 -3.27 -1.36
C PHE A 255 31.87 -2.08 -0.91
N PHE A 256 32.48 -1.11 -0.20
CA PHE A 256 31.81 0.13 0.18
C PHE A 256 31.41 0.97 -1.03
N ALA A 257 32.24 1.05 -2.08
CA ALA A 257 31.86 1.72 -3.33
C ALA A 257 30.70 1.01 -4.04
N GLY A 258 30.69 -0.33 -4.10
CA GLY A 258 29.59 -1.12 -4.67
C GLY A 258 28.29 -1.04 -3.86
N PHE A 259 28.39 -0.97 -2.53
CA PHE A 259 27.23 -0.77 -1.65
C PHE A 259 26.68 0.66 -1.77
N LEU A 260 27.54 1.68 -1.72
CA LEU A 260 27.17 3.08 -1.94
C LEU A 260 26.57 3.27 -3.34
N TRP A 261 27.08 2.57 -4.35
CA TRP A 261 26.54 2.51 -5.70
C TRP A 261 25.10 1.99 -5.73
N LEU A 262 24.79 0.88 -5.03
CA LEU A 262 23.42 0.37 -4.88
C LEU A 262 22.50 1.36 -4.14
N VAL A 263 22.98 1.97 -3.05
CA VAL A 263 22.18 2.89 -2.22
C VAL A 263 21.86 4.19 -2.95
N LEU A 264 22.85 4.84 -3.56
CA LEU A 264 22.65 6.06 -4.36
C LEU A 264 21.75 5.79 -5.57
N SER A 265 21.91 4.62 -6.19
CA SER A 265 21.10 4.16 -7.30
C SER A 265 19.62 4.00 -6.90
N ALA A 266 19.34 3.30 -5.79
CA ALA A 266 17.99 3.13 -5.26
C ALA A 266 17.36 4.47 -4.82
N ALA A 267 18.15 5.36 -4.20
CA ALA A 267 17.72 6.69 -3.82
C ALA A 267 17.29 7.52 -5.04
N MET A 268 18.11 7.55 -6.10
CA MET A 268 17.77 8.22 -7.36
C MET A 268 16.50 7.64 -8.00
N MET A 269 16.38 6.31 -8.12
CA MET A 269 15.16 5.69 -8.65
C MET A 269 13.90 6.10 -7.86
N SER A 270 14.00 6.25 -6.54
CA SER A 270 12.89 6.71 -5.69
C SER A 270 12.49 8.18 -5.96
N VAL A 271 13.44 9.04 -6.34
CA VAL A 271 13.18 10.45 -6.70
C VAL A 271 12.50 10.55 -8.07
N PHE A 272 13.03 9.86 -9.08
CA PHE A 272 12.50 9.94 -10.45
C PHE A 272 11.13 9.28 -10.61
N PHE A 273 10.91 8.11 -9.98
CA PHE A 273 9.70 7.32 -10.18
C PHE A 273 8.74 7.33 -8.98
N GLY A 274 9.15 7.83 -7.81
CA GLY A 274 8.34 7.87 -6.58
C GLY A 274 7.99 6.48 -6.02
N LYS A 275 7.44 6.43 -4.81
CA LYS A 275 6.89 5.18 -4.23
C LYS A 275 5.51 4.86 -4.80
N LYS A 276 5.21 3.59 -5.12
CA LYS A 276 3.83 3.14 -5.39
C LYS A 276 3.04 3.27 -4.08
N ARG A 277 2.03 4.15 -4.04
CA ARG A 277 1.25 4.36 -2.81
C ARG A 277 0.38 3.12 -2.60
N ARG A 278 0.75 2.26 -1.65
CA ARG A 278 -0.19 1.31 -1.06
C ARG A 278 -1.22 2.12 -0.29
N THR A 279 -2.32 2.48 -0.95
CA THR A 279 -3.51 3.05 -0.30
C THR A 279 -4.05 2.01 0.67
N LYS A 280 -3.82 2.22 1.97
CA LYS A 280 -4.60 1.51 2.99
C LYS A 280 -6.06 1.96 2.83
N LYS A 281 -6.90 1.09 2.28
CA LYS A 281 -8.36 1.22 2.36
C LYS A 281 -8.79 0.87 3.78
N GLY A 282 -8.66 1.85 4.67
CA GLY A 282 -9.51 1.98 5.85
C GLY A 282 -10.53 3.07 5.58
N GLU A 283 -11.63 3.08 6.33
CA GLU A 283 -12.74 4.02 6.14
C GLU A 283 -12.27 5.49 6.32
N ASP A 284 -11.31 5.75 7.21
CA ASP A 284 -10.70 7.07 7.45
C ASP A 284 -9.30 7.25 6.81
N ALA A 285 -9.14 6.93 5.52
CA ALA A 285 -7.87 7.14 4.84
C ALA A 285 -7.53 8.64 4.69
N MET A 286 -6.43 9.10 5.31
CA MET A 286 -6.03 10.52 5.27
C MET A 286 -5.89 11.06 3.83
N PRO A 287 -6.50 12.22 3.52
CA PRO A 287 -6.63 12.73 2.16
C PRO A 287 -5.29 13.12 1.53
N VAL A 288 -5.18 12.97 0.21
CA VAL A 288 -3.93 13.14 -0.53
C VAL A 288 -3.77 14.58 -1.01
N LYS A 289 -2.67 15.22 -0.61
CA LYS A 289 -2.31 16.55 -1.12
C LYS A 289 -1.87 16.44 -2.57
N MET A 290 -2.20 17.42 -3.42
CA MET A 290 -1.87 17.37 -4.85
C MET A 290 -0.37 17.20 -5.12
N LYS A 291 0.49 17.86 -4.33
CA LYS A 291 1.95 17.68 -4.38
C LYS A 291 2.46 16.26 -4.09
N ASP A 292 1.69 15.48 -3.32
CA ASP A 292 2.03 14.12 -2.89
C ASP A 292 1.40 13.04 -3.80
N MET A 293 0.69 13.45 -4.86
CA MET A 293 0.02 12.55 -5.81
C MET A 293 1.03 11.63 -6.53
N PRO A 294 0.77 10.32 -6.66
CA PRO A 294 1.65 9.39 -7.37
C PRO A 294 1.61 9.63 -8.89
N ASN A 295 2.75 9.42 -9.57
CA ASN A 295 2.85 9.51 -11.03
C ASN A 295 2.74 8.10 -11.63
N ASP A 296 1.57 7.47 -11.54
CA ASP A 296 1.43 6.08 -11.97
C ASP A 296 1.52 5.88 -13.49
N PHE A 297 1.17 6.90 -14.27
CA PHE A 297 1.07 6.87 -15.74
C PHE A 297 2.38 6.52 -16.49
N LEU A 298 3.55 6.79 -15.91
CA LEU A 298 4.84 6.71 -16.61
C LEU A 298 5.93 5.96 -15.84
N ARG A 299 5.55 5.14 -14.86
CA ARG A 299 6.49 4.26 -14.16
C ARG A 299 7.04 3.18 -15.10
N PRO A 300 8.37 3.00 -15.23
CA PRO A 300 8.90 1.74 -15.71
C PRO A 300 8.52 0.64 -14.71
N GLY A 301 8.03 -0.49 -15.22
CA GLY A 301 7.78 -1.66 -14.37
C GLY A 301 9.07 -2.16 -13.72
N LEU A 302 8.94 -2.88 -12.62
CA LEU A 302 10.07 -3.36 -11.79
C LEU A 302 11.15 -4.07 -12.64
N ALA A 303 10.75 -4.88 -13.62
CA ALA A 303 11.63 -5.55 -14.56
C ALA A 303 12.50 -4.59 -15.41
N GLY A 304 11.96 -3.45 -15.83
CA GLY A 304 12.72 -2.43 -16.56
C GLY A 304 13.78 -1.75 -15.70
N LEU A 305 13.53 -1.64 -14.38
CA LEU A 305 14.50 -1.16 -13.41
C LEU A 305 15.64 -2.17 -13.21
N PHE A 306 15.28 -3.44 -12.99
CA PHE A 306 16.24 -4.52 -12.76
C PHE A 306 17.16 -4.78 -13.95
N MET A 307 16.63 -4.84 -15.18
CA MET A 307 17.44 -5.05 -16.39
C MET A 307 18.55 -4.01 -16.57
N ILE A 308 18.34 -2.78 -16.09
CA ILE A 308 19.28 -1.67 -16.20
C ILE A 308 20.34 -1.72 -15.07
N HIS A 309 19.95 -2.11 -13.85
CA HIS A 309 20.94 -2.36 -12.79
C HIS A 309 21.80 -3.58 -13.09
N ILE A 310 21.22 -4.66 -13.63
CA ILE A 310 21.95 -5.87 -14.01
C ILE A 310 22.96 -5.58 -15.12
N SER A 311 22.60 -4.79 -16.15
CA SER A 311 23.56 -4.43 -17.22
C SER A 311 24.67 -3.51 -16.71
N ALA A 312 24.39 -2.61 -15.78
CA ALA A 312 25.41 -1.78 -15.13
C ALA A 312 26.36 -2.59 -14.21
N ILE A 313 25.84 -3.55 -13.45
CA ILE A 313 26.65 -4.51 -12.66
C ILE A 313 27.52 -5.34 -13.58
N ALA A 314 26.97 -5.88 -14.67
CA ALA A 314 27.70 -6.67 -15.63
C ALA A 314 28.83 -5.87 -16.32
N ALA A 315 28.58 -4.62 -16.69
CA ALA A 315 29.60 -3.72 -17.24
C ALA A 315 30.71 -3.39 -16.22
N PHE A 316 30.35 -3.14 -14.96
CA PHE A 316 31.31 -2.90 -13.89
C PHE A 316 32.16 -4.14 -13.60
N ALA A 317 31.53 -5.31 -13.48
CA ALA A 317 32.20 -6.60 -13.30
C ALA A 317 33.15 -6.91 -14.48
N TYR A 318 32.72 -6.69 -15.72
CA TYR A 318 33.56 -6.87 -16.91
C TYR A 318 34.82 -5.99 -16.87
N LEU A 319 34.68 -4.72 -16.50
CA LEU A 319 35.81 -3.80 -16.35
C LEU A 319 36.74 -4.21 -15.19
N PHE A 320 36.17 -4.67 -14.07
CA PHE A 320 36.91 -5.16 -12.91
C PHE A 320 37.76 -6.41 -13.25
N PHE A 321 37.12 -7.45 -13.81
CA PHE A 321 37.79 -8.71 -14.13
C PHE A 321 38.78 -8.62 -15.29
N LYS A 322 38.58 -7.71 -16.27
CA LYS A 322 39.44 -7.65 -17.47
C LYS A 322 40.62 -6.69 -17.37
N LYS A 323 40.58 -5.65 -16.52
CA LYS A 323 41.61 -4.58 -16.51
C LYS A 323 42.58 -4.57 -15.33
N GLY A 324 42.50 -5.51 -14.38
CA GLY A 324 43.54 -5.67 -13.35
C GLY A 324 43.78 -4.42 -12.50
N TRP A 325 42.71 -3.92 -11.86
CA TRP A 325 42.71 -2.96 -10.73
C TRP A 325 43.80 -1.87 -10.66
N MET A 326 44.01 -1.14 -11.76
CA MET A 326 44.77 0.13 -11.80
C MET A 326 43.85 1.28 -12.26
N ILE A 327 42.63 1.35 -11.71
CA ILE A 327 41.62 2.34 -12.09
C ILE A 327 41.36 3.27 -10.90
N ASN A 328 41.78 4.53 -11.03
CA ASN A 328 41.57 5.56 -10.01
C ASN A 328 40.08 5.73 -9.67
N PHE A 329 39.77 5.94 -8.37
CA PHE A 329 38.41 6.14 -7.86
C PHE A 329 37.62 7.21 -8.65
N LEU A 330 38.28 8.31 -9.02
CA LEU A 330 37.69 9.38 -9.83
C LEU A 330 37.19 8.88 -11.20
N THR A 331 37.94 7.98 -11.86
CA THR A 331 37.57 7.39 -13.15
C THR A 331 36.33 6.50 -13.02
N VAL A 332 36.22 5.74 -11.92
CA VAL A 332 35.02 4.94 -11.61
C VAL A 332 33.80 5.85 -11.38
N PHE A 333 33.98 6.92 -10.60
CA PHE A 333 32.92 7.88 -10.29
C PHE A 333 32.42 8.64 -11.54
N VAL A 334 33.33 9.11 -12.39
CA VAL A 334 32.98 9.77 -13.67
C VAL A 334 32.29 8.78 -14.61
N GLY A 335 32.77 7.55 -14.72
CA GLY A 335 32.11 6.50 -15.51
C GLY A 335 30.69 6.18 -15.02
N TYR A 336 30.49 6.11 -13.71
CA TYR A 336 29.18 5.94 -13.08
C TYR A 336 28.22 7.10 -13.40
N TYR A 337 28.68 8.35 -13.26
CA TYR A 337 27.90 9.53 -13.56
C TYR A 337 27.47 9.56 -15.04
N LEU A 338 28.39 9.27 -15.98
CA LEU A 338 28.07 9.21 -17.41
C LEU A 338 27.05 8.11 -17.75
N LEU A 339 27.16 6.94 -17.11
CA LEU A 339 26.19 5.85 -17.27
C LEU A 339 24.80 6.24 -16.72
N TRP A 340 24.74 6.96 -15.60
CA TRP A 340 23.49 7.51 -15.06
C TRP A 340 22.85 8.57 -15.95
N VAL A 341 23.66 9.45 -16.54
CA VAL A 341 23.21 10.46 -17.50
C VAL A 341 22.62 9.78 -18.75
N LEU A 342 23.31 8.77 -19.30
CA LEU A 342 22.79 7.95 -20.41
C LEU A 342 21.48 7.25 -20.05
N PHE A 343 21.40 6.65 -18.85
CA PHE A 343 20.17 6.02 -18.35
C PHE A 343 19.01 7.02 -18.27
N ILE A 344 19.21 8.20 -17.69
CA ILE A 344 18.16 9.22 -17.57
C ILE A 344 17.68 9.65 -18.96
N HIS A 345 18.57 9.82 -19.94
CA HIS A 345 18.17 10.14 -21.31
C HIS A 345 17.38 9.02 -21.98
N LEU A 346 17.75 7.76 -21.79
CA LEU A 346 16.99 6.61 -22.29
C LEU A 346 15.61 6.50 -21.63
N ALA A 347 15.52 6.68 -20.30
CA ALA A 347 14.27 6.68 -19.55
C ALA A 347 13.33 7.80 -20.02
N VAL A 348 13.86 9.01 -20.18
CA VAL A 348 13.16 10.18 -20.72
C VAL A 348 12.67 9.95 -22.15
N LEU A 349 13.49 9.32 -23.01
CA LEU A 349 13.11 8.97 -24.37
C LEU A 349 11.97 7.94 -24.40
N LEU A 350 12.07 6.87 -23.59
CA LEU A 350 11.02 5.86 -23.45
C LEU A 350 9.72 6.44 -22.90
N ILE A 351 9.81 7.36 -21.94
CA ILE A 351 8.67 8.15 -21.43
C ILE A 351 8.04 8.96 -22.57
N ALA A 352 8.83 9.66 -23.38
CA ALA A 352 8.32 10.46 -24.50
C ALA A 352 7.73 9.61 -25.64
N ILE A 353 8.18 8.38 -25.84
CA ILE A 353 7.61 7.42 -26.80
C ILE A 353 6.28 6.86 -26.26
N ARG A 354 6.25 6.44 -24.99
CA ARG A 354 5.01 5.93 -24.33
C ARG A 354 3.95 7.01 -24.25
N ALA A 355 4.31 8.22 -23.82
CA ALA A 355 3.39 9.36 -23.77
C ALA A 355 2.75 9.61 -25.14
N ARG A 356 3.52 9.63 -26.24
CA ARG A 356 2.95 9.76 -27.59
C ARG A 356 1.97 8.65 -27.97
N LYS A 357 2.24 7.40 -27.57
CA LYS A 357 1.31 6.28 -27.85
C LYS A 357 0.02 6.33 -27.03
N VAL A 358 0.10 6.64 -25.73
CA VAL A 358 -1.05 6.58 -24.82
C VAL A 358 -1.88 7.88 -24.85
N LEU A 359 -1.24 9.03 -25.06
CA LEU A 359 -1.90 10.34 -25.12
C LEU A 359 -2.36 10.74 -26.53
N GLY A 360 -1.94 10.03 -27.58
CA GLY A 360 -2.17 10.44 -28.97
C GLY A 360 -3.64 10.54 -29.41
N GLY A 361 -4.55 9.86 -28.73
CA GLY A 361 -6.01 9.92 -28.97
C GLY A 361 -6.82 10.57 -27.84
N LYS A 362 -6.15 11.25 -26.88
CA LYS A 362 -6.80 11.91 -25.74
C LYS A 362 -6.96 13.42 -25.99
N ASP A 363 -7.94 14.03 -25.33
CA ASP A 363 -8.17 15.48 -25.47
C ASP A 363 -6.95 16.30 -25.02
N ARG A 364 -6.76 17.46 -25.63
CA ARG A 364 -5.64 18.37 -25.42
C ARG A 364 -5.44 18.76 -23.94
N HIS A 365 -6.52 18.96 -23.20
CA HIS A 365 -6.51 19.24 -21.76
C HIS A 365 -6.02 18.03 -20.95
N GLU A 366 -6.52 16.83 -21.24
CA GLU A 366 -6.08 15.60 -20.56
C GLU A 366 -4.59 15.29 -20.85
N GLN A 367 -4.12 15.59 -22.07
CA GLN A 367 -2.70 15.52 -22.42
C GLN A 367 -1.87 16.47 -21.54
N TRP A 368 -2.35 17.71 -21.33
CA TRP A 368 -1.68 18.67 -20.45
C TRP A 368 -1.63 18.17 -19.01
N GLN A 369 -2.75 17.74 -18.41
CA GLN A 369 -2.77 17.27 -17.02
C GLN A 369 -1.87 16.05 -16.79
N SER A 370 -1.74 15.19 -17.79
CA SER A 370 -0.82 14.05 -17.80
C SER A 370 0.65 14.49 -17.86
N HIS A 371 0.97 15.48 -18.69
CA HIS A 371 2.31 16.05 -18.77
C HIS A 371 2.68 16.90 -17.54
N ALA A 372 1.73 17.61 -16.92
CA ALA A 372 1.94 18.43 -15.72
C ALA A 372 2.43 17.60 -14.54
N ARG A 373 1.69 16.53 -14.21
CA ARG A 373 2.07 15.54 -13.18
C ARG A 373 3.46 14.99 -13.44
N THR A 374 3.77 14.64 -14.68
CA THR A 374 5.08 14.11 -15.11
C THR A 374 6.22 15.12 -14.93
N ALA A 375 6.01 16.37 -15.34
CA ALA A 375 7.04 17.41 -15.33
C ALA A 375 7.51 17.77 -13.91
N HIS A 376 6.61 17.75 -12.92
CA HIS A 376 6.91 18.11 -11.53
C HIS A 376 8.12 17.34 -10.98
N LYS A 377 8.12 16.00 -11.09
CA LYS A 377 9.19 15.14 -10.53
C LYS A 377 10.50 15.22 -11.30
N LEU A 378 10.46 15.60 -12.58
CA LEU A 378 11.64 15.78 -13.42
C LEU A 378 12.31 17.16 -13.28
N ARG A 379 11.64 18.16 -12.70
CA ARG A 379 12.22 19.51 -12.49
C ARG A 379 13.41 19.50 -11.53
N ALA A 380 13.39 18.68 -10.47
CA ALA A 380 14.50 18.58 -9.52
C ALA A 380 15.78 17.99 -10.16
N ALA A 381 15.61 17.06 -11.11
CA ALA A 381 16.70 16.36 -11.76
C ALA A 381 17.69 17.28 -12.52
N ARG A 382 17.23 18.47 -12.97
CA ARG A 382 18.07 19.43 -13.70
C ARG A 382 19.29 19.93 -12.91
N TYR A 383 19.18 19.91 -11.57
CA TYR A 383 20.25 20.35 -10.67
C TYR A 383 21.25 19.22 -10.36
N ILE A 384 20.81 17.97 -10.44
CA ILE A 384 21.64 16.79 -10.15
C ILE A 384 22.37 16.32 -11.43
N PHE A 385 21.76 16.51 -12.59
CA PHE A 385 22.29 16.10 -13.89
C PHE A 385 22.28 17.29 -14.88
N PRO A 386 23.20 18.26 -14.74
CA PRO A 386 23.25 19.48 -15.58
C PRO A 386 23.66 19.25 -17.04
N LEU A 387 23.92 18.01 -17.47
CA LEU A 387 24.35 17.69 -18.84
C LEU A 387 23.21 17.84 -19.88
N PRO A 388 23.55 18.23 -21.14
CA PRO A 388 22.71 19.14 -21.92
C PRO A 388 21.35 18.58 -22.36
N PHE A 389 21.24 17.27 -22.59
CA PHE A 389 20.02 16.66 -23.13
C PHE A 389 18.82 16.71 -22.15
N LEU A 390 19.04 16.76 -20.83
CA LEU A 390 17.95 16.90 -19.87
C LEU A 390 17.36 18.31 -19.93
N TRP A 391 18.19 19.33 -20.11
CA TRP A 391 17.75 20.71 -20.33
C TRP A 391 16.96 20.85 -21.64
N PHE A 392 17.44 20.26 -22.74
CA PHE A 392 16.70 20.23 -24.01
C PHE A 392 15.35 19.52 -23.89
N TYR A 393 15.27 18.39 -23.18
CA TYR A 393 14.00 17.70 -22.94
C TYR A 393 13.03 18.53 -22.09
N LEU A 394 13.50 19.13 -20.99
CA LEU A 394 12.66 19.97 -20.14
C LEU A 394 12.19 21.23 -20.88
N ALA A 395 13.03 21.80 -21.75
CA ALA A 395 12.65 22.91 -22.63
C ALA A 395 11.61 22.48 -23.69
N TRP A 396 11.78 21.31 -24.31
CA TRP A 396 10.79 20.72 -25.22
C TRP A 396 9.45 20.47 -24.52
N LEU A 397 9.48 19.88 -23.31
CA LEU A 397 8.30 19.60 -22.51
C LEU A 397 7.58 20.89 -22.10
N LYS A 398 8.33 21.94 -21.70
CA LYS A 398 7.77 23.28 -21.43
C LYS A 398 7.07 23.86 -22.68
N ARG A 399 7.70 23.79 -23.87
CA ARG A 399 7.10 24.25 -25.14
C ARG A 399 5.90 23.41 -25.58
N ARG A 400 5.87 22.10 -25.27
CA ARG A 400 4.72 21.23 -25.54
C ARG A 400 3.57 21.55 -24.60
N MET A 401 3.83 21.75 -23.32
CA MET A 401 2.86 22.16 -22.30
C MET A 401 2.21 23.50 -22.63
N ALA A 402 3.02 24.52 -22.98
CA ALA A 402 2.49 25.83 -23.41
C ALA A 402 1.54 25.67 -24.60
N ARG A 403 1.97 25.00 -25.68
CA ARG A 403 1.09 24.73 -26.83
C ARG A 403 -0.19 23.94 -26.48
N LEU A 404 -0.14 23.01 -25.53
CA LEU A 404 -1.32 22.27 -25.09
C LEU A 404 -2.33 23.13 -24.33
N ARG A 405 -1.90 24.21 -23.65
CA ARG A 405 -2.77 25.12 -22.90
C ARG A 405 -3.16 26.35 -23.71
N ASP A 406 -2.19 26.99 -24.36
CA ASP A 406 -2.31 28.35 -24.90
C ASP A 406 -2.66 28.41 -26.40
N GLU A 407 -2.63 27.29 -27.15
CA GLU A 407 -3.16 27.27 -28.53
C GLU A 407 -4.69 27.44 -28.49
N PRO A 408 -5.33 28.21 -29.40
CA PRO A 408 -6.79 28.32 -29.43
C PRO A 408 -7.52 26.98 -29.53
N TYR A 409 -8.69 26.90 -28.90
CA TYR A 409 -9.68 25.83 -29.10
C TYR A 409 -10.64 26.25 -30.23
N ASP A 410 -11.13 25.33 -31.04
CA ASP A 410 -12.17 25.63 -32.03
C ASP A 410 -13.57 25.56 -31.39
N CYS A 411 -14.43 26.54 -31.69
CA CYS A 411 -15.80 26.54 -31.20
C CYS A 411 -16.63 25.42 -31.86
N PRO A 412 -17.32 24.54 -31.11
CA PRO A 412 -18.12 23.44 -31.69
C PRO A 412 -19.33 23.94 -32.50
N ASN A 413 -19.81 25.16 -32.25
CA ASN A 413 -21.01 25.71 -32.89
C ASN A 413 -20.71 26.45 -34.21
N CYS A 414 -19.52 27.03 -34.36
CA CYS A 414 -19.20 27.91 -35.50
C CYS A 414 -17.78 27.75 -36.09
N SER A 415 -16.99 26.82 -35.56
CA SER A 415 -15.63 26.48 -36.01
C SER A 415 -14.65 27.67 -36.09
N ARG A 416 -14.93 28.75 -35.35
CA ARG A 416 -14.00 29.87 -35.15
C ARG A 416 -13.14 29.59 -33.91
N PRO A 417 -11.89 30.06 -33.88
CA PRO A 417 -11.05 29.96 -32.68
C PRO A 417 -11.71 30.72 -31.51
N LEU A 418 -11.68 30.10 -30.34
CA LEU A 418 -12.04 30.72 -29.07
C LEU A 418 -10.91 31.64 -28.61
N HIS A 419 -11.27 32.74 -27.98
CA HIS A 419 -10.37 33.67 -27.31
C HIS A 419 -10.26 33.28 -25.82
N LYS A 420 -9.04 33.05 -25.32
CA LYS A 420 -8.81 32.89 -23.88
C LYS A 420 -8.96 34.25 -23.21
N LEU A 421 -9.79 34.33 -22.18
CA LEU A 421 -9.92 35.55 -21.38
C LEU A 421 -8.64 35.81 -20.56
N ALA A 422 -8.55 37.00 -19.97
CA ALA A 422 -7.49 37.31 -19.01
C ALA A 422 -8.02 37.05 -17.60
N GLU A 423 -7.22 36.46 -16.72
CA GLU A 423 -7.52 36.10 -15.32
C GLU A 423 -8.58 36.99 -14.63
N LYS A 424 -8.36 38.32 -14.58
CA LYS A 424 -9.27 39.32 -13.98
C LYS A 424 -10.69 39.41 -14.58
N ASP A 425 -10.89 38.85 -15.76
CA ASP A 425 -12.13 38.85 -16.54
C ASP A 425 -12.76 37.43 -16.56
N GLU A 426 -12.11 36.42 -15.95
CA GLU A 426 -12.53 35.01 -15.90
C GLU A 426 -13.53 34.77 -14.77
N ASP A 427 -13.34 35.37 -13.59
CA ASP A 427 -14.22 35.31 -12.40
C ASP A 427 -15.73 35.44 -12.72
N VAL A 428 -16.08 36.27 -13.70
CA VAL A 428 -17.46 36.55 -14.13
C VAL A 428 -18.16 35.31 -14.73
N TYR A 429 -17.37 34.36 -15.25
CA TYR A 429 -17.84 33.14 -15.91
C TYR A 429 -17.60 31.88 -15.08
N LEU A 430 -16.78 31.97 -14.04
CA LEU A 430 -16.50 30.89 -13.08
C LEU A 430 -17.60 30.79 -12.03
N LYS A 431 -17.76 29.59 -11.46
CA LYS A 431 -18.59 29.39 -10.27
C LYS A 431 -17.86 29.87 -9.03
N LYS A 432 -18.60 30.26 -7.99
CA LYS A 432 -18.04 30.71 -6.71
C LYS A 432 -17.07 29.68 -6.10
N GLU A 433 -17.35 28.39 -6.28
CA GLU A 433 -16.51 27.30 -5.79
C GLU A 433 -15.16 27.24 -6.53
N GLN A 434 -15.15 27.55 -7.84
CA GLN A 434 -13.95 27.54 -8.67
C GLN A 434 -13.02 28.71 -8.35
N VAL A 435 -13.58 29.91 -8.18
CA VAL A 435 -12.83 31.11 -7.72
C VAL A 435 -12.15 30.83 -6.37
N ILE A 436 -12.82 30.12 -5.46
CA ILE A 436 -12.19 29.72 -4.18
C ILE A 436 -11.02 28.73 -4.40
N GLU A 437 -11.07 27.83 -5.39
CA GLU A 437 -9.93 26.94 -5.67
C GLU A 437 -8.71 27.69 -6.25
N GLU A 438 -8.94 28.80 -6.94
CA GLU A 438 -7.90 29.70 -7.48
C GLU A 438 -7.29 30.58 -6.39
N ASP A 439 -8.12 31.17 -5.53
CA ASP A 439 -7.69 31.88 -4.30
C ASP A 439 -6.79 30.99 -3.43
N LEU A 440 -7.08 29.68 -3.37
CA LEU A 440 -6.29 28.67 -2.64
C LEU A 440 -5.08 28.14 -3.44
N MET A 441 -4.87 28.62 -4.67
CA MET A 441 -3.84 28.18 -5.61
C MET A 441 -3.83 26.66 -5.84
N ALA A 442 -5.00 26.02 -5.77
CA ALA A 442 -5.19 24.59 -5.89
C ALA A 442 -5.51 24.17 -7.33
N VAL A 443 -6.36 24.95 -8.00
CA VAL A 443 -6.69 24.86 -9.41
C VAL A 443 -6.51 26.27 -10.02
N ASP A 444 -6.49 26.32 -11.34
CA ASP A 444 -6.17 27.47 -12.18
C ASP A 444 -7.05 27.26 -13.43
N TYR A 445 -8.10 28.06 -13.64
CA TYR A 445 -9.15 27.81 -14.63
C TYR A 445 -9.03 28.74 -15.84
N ASP A 446 -8.74 28.19 -17.02
CA ASP A 446 -8.83 28.99 -18.26
C ASP A 446 -10.29 29.03 -18.74
N VAL A 447 -10.79 30.23 -19.03
CA VAL A 447 -12.07 30.47 -19.69
C VAL A 447 -11.84 30.89 -21.14
N TRP A 448 -12.31 30.05 -22.06
CA TRP A 448 -12.29 30.26 -23.49
C TRP A 448 -13.67 30.67 -23.98
N LYS A 449 -13.78 31.87 -24.57
CA LYS A 449 -15.05 32.43 -25.07
C LYS A 449 -15.04 32.55 -26.59
N CYS A 450 -16.19 32.38 -27.24
CA CYS A 450 -16.35 32.72 -28.64
C CYS A 450 -16.85 34.16 -28.80
N ASP A 451 -16.24 34.95 -29.68
CA ASP A 451 -16.69 36.32 -29.96
C ASP A 451 -17.93 36.39 -30.87
N THR A 452 -18.30 35.26 -31.49
CA THR A 452 -19.37 35.17 -32.51
C THR A 452 -20.64 34.46 -32.00
N CYS A 453 -20.54 33.66 -30.95
CA CYS A 453 -21.68 33.00 -30.31
C CYS A 453 -21.43 32.91 -28.81
N ASP A 454 -22.48 32.73 -28.00
CA ASP A 454 -22.34 32.70 -26.53
C ASP A 454 -21.78 31.36 -25.97
N TYR A 455 -21.00 30.64 -26.79
CA TYR A 455 -20.30 29.44 -26.34
C TYR A 455 -19.08 29.81 -25.49
N LYS A 456 -18.97 29.15 -24.34
CA LYS A 456 -17.80 29.18 -23.46
C LYS A 456 -17.34 27.78 -23.10
N LEU A 457 -16.04 27.63 -22.91
CA LEU A 457 -15.36 26.42 -22.46
C LEU A 457 -14.49 26.78 -21.26
N VAL A 458 -14.69 26.10 -20.13
CA VAL A 458 -13.94 26.32 -18.88
C VAL A 458 -13.10 25.06 -18.62
N LEU A 459 -11.80 25.22 -18.33
CA LEU A 459 -10.85 24.11 -18.24
C LEU A 459 -9.99 24.21 -16.97
N ASP A 460 -9.90 23.11 -16.20
CA ASP A 460 -9.18 23.04 -14.93
C ASP A 460 -7.70 22.64 -15.08
N TYR A 461 -6.78 23.49 -14.62
CA TYR A 461 -5.34 23.22 -14.63
C TYR A 461 -4.82 22.97 -13.21
N THR A 462 -5.09 21.79 -12.64
CA THR A 462 -4.71 21.43 -11.26
C THR A 462 -3.25 21.76 -10.92
N ASN A 463 -3.02 22.52 -9.86
CA ASN A 463 -1.68 22.83 -9.38
C ASN A 463 -1.06 21.63 -8.66
N VAL A 464 -0.23 20.88 -9.40
CA VAL A 464 0.53 19.71 -8.91
C VAL A 464 1.55 20.00 -7.81
N HIS A 465 1.68 21.24 -7.33
CA HIS A 465 2.49 21.63 -6.17
C HIS A 465 1.64 22.04 -4.96
N SER A 466 0.31 22.12 -5.09
CA SER A 466 -0.58 22.56 -4.02
C SER A 466 -0.53 21.61 -2.82
N ALA A 467 -0.64 22.20 -1.63
CA ALA A 467 -0.76 21.48 -0.37
C ALA A 467 -2.21 21.08 -0.05
N MET A 468 -3.18 21.51 -0.88
CA MET A 468 -4.59 21.13 -0.76
C MET A 468 -4.85 19.70 -1.21
N SER A 469 -5.93 19.13 -0.68
CA SER A 469 -6.47 17.83 -1.07
C SER A 469 -7.87 17.99 -1.64
N GLU A 470 -8.33 16.97 -2.37
CA GLU A 470 -9.73 16.83 -2.80
C GLU A 470 -10.66 16.62 -1.60
N CYS A 471 -11.80 17.32 -1.57
CA CYS A 471 -12.80 17.18 -0.52
C CYS A 471 -13.78 16.04 -0.84
N PRO A 472 -13.98 15.04 0.04
CA PRO A 472 -14.87 13.91 -0.23
C PRO A 472 -16.37 14.29 -0.28
N HIS A 473 -16.74 15.49 0.19
CA HIS A 473 -18.14 15.95 0.21
C HIS A 473 -18.51 16.79 -1.01
N CYS A 474 -17.62 17.68 -1.48
CA CYS A 474 -17.90 18.58 -2.60
C CYS A 474 -17.01 18.36 -3.82
N LEU A 475 -16.07 17.40 -3.79
CA LEU A 475 -15.13 17.01 -4.86
C LEU A 475 -14.15 18.10 -5.34
N HIS A 476 -14.32 19.35 -4.93
CA HIS A 476 -13.36 20.44 -5.11
C HIS A 476 -12.06 20.23 -4.29
N ILE A 477 -10.93 20.70 -4.82
CA ILE A 477 -9.58 20.64 -4.24
C ILE A 477 -9.37 21.79 -3.25
N SER A 478 -10.19 21.79 -2.20
CA SER A 478 -10.27 22.87 -1.20
C SER A 478 -10.12 22.38 0.24
N LEU A 479 -9.67 21.13 0.43
CA LEU A 479 -9.52 20.51 1.75
C LEU A 479 -8.13 20.79 2.35
N GLU A 480 -8.10 21.63 3.38
CA GLU A 480 -6.87 22.10 4.04
C GLU A 480 -6.66 21.40 5.41
N CYS A 481 -5.40 21.12 5.74
CA CYS A 481 -4.98 20.63 7.05
C CYS A 481 -4.87 21.79 8.06
N LYS A 482 -5.86 21.98 8.93
CA LYS A 482 -5.91 23.10 9.88
C LYS A 482 -5.05 22.89 11.12
N GLN A 483 -5.01 21.67 11.67
CA GLN A 483 -4.22 21.35 12.86
C GLN A 483 -3.84 19.87 12.93
N THR A 484 -2.73 19.57 13.60
CA THR A 484 -2.25 18.23 13.91
C THR A 484 -1.97 18.14 15.41
N VAL A 485 -2.70 17.28 16.13
CA VAL A 485 -2.62 17.16 17.60
C VAL A 485 -2.26 15.74 17.99
N THR A 486 -1.14 15.57 18.71
CA THR A 486 -0.80 14.29 19.34
C THR A 486 -1.71 14.04 20.55
N LYS A 487 -2.45 12.93 20.56
CA LYS A 487 -3.36 12.56 21.67
C LYS A 487 -2.68 11.59 22.65
N LYS A 488 -1.91 10.61 22.14
CA LYS A 488 -1.03 9.74 22.93
C LYS A 488 0.38 9.80 22.34
N ARG A 489 1.37 10.18 23.15
CA ARG A 489 2.79 10.10 22.76
C ARG A 489 3.22 8.63 22.62
N ALA A 490 4.13 8.36 21.69
CA ALA A 490 4.73 7.03 21.59
C ALA A 490 5.74 6.81 22.72
N THR A 491 5.86 5.57 23.17
CA THR A 491 6.89 5.11 24.10
C THR A 491 7.72 4.01 23.43
N THR A 492 8.69 3.45 24.14
CA THR A 492 9.50 2.34 23.60
C THR A 492 8.70 1.04 23.52
N ARG A 493 7.73 0.86 24.42
CA ARG A 493 6.85 -0.31 24.49
C ARG A 493 5.56 -0.17 23.69
N GLU A 494 5.03 1.05 23.52
CA GLU A 494 3.72 1.29 22.91
C GLU A 494 3.72 2.36 21.82
N ALA A 495 2.91 2.14 20.78
CA ALA A 495 2.72 3.13 19.73
C ALA A 495 1.87 4.30 20.23
N GLY A 496 2.22 5.51 19.81
CA GLY A 496 1.42 6.70 20.03
C GLY A 496 0.34 6.84 18.97
N TRP A 497 -0.51 7.85 19.11
CA TRP A 497 -1.44 8.26 18.05
C TRP A 497 -1.80 9.75 18.18
N GLY A 498 -2.15 10.34 17.05
CA GLY A 498 -2.64 11.71 16.96
C GLY A 498 -3.84 11.81 16.03
N VAL A 499 -4.35 13.02 15.91
CA VAL A 499 -5.47 13.39 15.05
C VAL A 499 -5.07 14.61 14.23
N THR A 500 -5.37 14.58 12.94
CA THR A 500 -5.19 15.71 12.02
C THR A 500 -6.54 16.19 11.55
N THR A 501 -6.93 17.40 11.96
CA THR A 501 -8.18 18.03 11.53
C THR A 501 -7.98 18.65 10.16
N TYR A 502 -8.79 18.19 9.20
CA TYR A 502 -8.96 18.85 7.92
C TYR A 502 -10.29 19.60 7.88
N ALA A 503 -10.32 20.73 7.18
CA ALA A 503 -11.53 21.49 6.91
C ALA A 503 -11.55 21.92 5.44
N CYS A 504 -12.72 21.84 4.82
CA CYS A 504 -12.95 22.36 3.47
C CYS A 504 -13.14 23.88 3.55
N ALA A 505 -12.61 24.61 2.57
CA ALA A 505 -12.82 26.06 2.45
C ALA A 505 -14.15 26.42 1.75
N ILE A 506 -14.71 25.50 0.97
CA ILE A 506 -15.90 25.74 0.13
C ILE A 506 -17.19 25.29 0.82
N CYS A 507 -17.19 24.09 1.41
CA CYS A 507 -18.34 23.54 2.14
C CYS A 507 -18.02 23.36 3.63
N SER A 508 -19.06 23.15 4.44
CA SER A 508 -18.92 22.98 5.91
C SER A 508 -18.28 21.65 6.34
N TYR A 509 -17.67 20.90 5.42
CA TYR A 509 -17.04 19.61 5.73
C TYR A 509 -15.78 19.80 6.57
N LYS A 510 -15.76 19.13 7.73
CA LYS A 510 -14.63 19.09 8.66
C LYS A 510 -14.47 17.67 9.18
N HIS A 511 -13.26 17.13 9.15
CA HIS A 511 -13.01 15.74 9.55
C HIS A 511 -11.67 15.56 10.27
N ASP A 512 -11.67 14.69 11.28
CA ASP A 512 -10.56 14.43 12.19
C ASP A 512 -9.92 13.07 11.86
N TYR A 513 -8.86 13.07 11.04
CA TYR A 513 -8.20 11.85 10.60
C TYR A 513 -7.18 11.36 11.63
N ARG A 514 -7.37 10.14 12.13
CA ARG A 514 -6.45 9.52 13.09
C ARG A 514 -5.18 9.01 12.40
N PHE A 515 -4.02 9.32 12.98
CA PHE A 515 -2.73 8.76 12.55
C PHE A 515 -2.00 8.08 13.71
N VAL A 516 -1.24 7.02 13.40
CA VAL A 516 -0.46 6.25 14.37
C VAL A 516 0.98 6.75 14.38
N ILE A 517 1.54 6.96 15.57
CA ILE A 517 2.93 7.36 15.78
C ILE A 517 3.71 6.08 16.15
N PRO A 518 4.72 5.67 15.36
CA PRO A 518 5.52 4.48 15.65
C PRO A 518 6.17 4.52 17.04
N ARG A 519 6.45 3.34 17.61
CA ARG A 519 7.20 3.21 18.87
C ARG A 519 8.56 3.90 18.76
N VAL A 520 9.03 4.47 19.87
CA VAL A 520 10.37 5.05 19.97
C VAL A 520 11.38 3.91 20.04
N SER A 521 12.37 3.88 19.16
CA SER A 521 13.44 2.89 19.21
C SER A 521 14.40 3.18 20.36
N GLU A 522 14.65 2.20 21.24
CA GLU A 522 15.73 2.28 22.23
C GLU A 522 17.09 2.19 21.51
N SER A 523 17.84 3.28 21.53
CA SER A 523 19.24 3.29 21.07
C SER A 523 20.14 2.77 22.19
N SER A 524 20.57 1.51 22.11
CA SER A 524 21.69 1.02 22.90
C SER A 524 22.95 1.81 22.53
N SER A 525 23.48 2.56 23.48
CA SER A 525 24.61 3.45 23.25
C SER A 525 25.92 2.67 23.17
N SER A 526 26.46 2.53 21.96
CA SER A 526 27.91 2.58 21.74
C SER A 526 28.22 3.85 20.94
N SER A 527 29.02 4.73 21.54
CA SER A 527 29.27 6.06 21.00
C SER A 527 30.48 6.08 20.06
N SER A 528 30.25 6.23 18.76
CA SER A 528 31.11 7.05 17.91
C SER A 528 30.26 7.77 16.86
N SER A 529 30.37 9.10 16.84
CA SER A 529 29.41 10.00 16.21
C SER A 529 29.73 10.31 14.75
N SER A 530 28.74 10.20 13.87
CA SER A 530 28.60 11.12 12.74
C SER A 530 27.12 11.29 12.37
N SER A 531 26.66 12.54 12.36
CA SER A 531 25.25 12.90 12.21
C SER A 531 24.85 13.08 10.74
N SER A 532 23.82 12.37 10.28
CA SER A 532 22.96 12.87 9.20
C SER A 532 21.56 12.27 9.30
N SER A 533 20.56 13.12 9.50
CA SER A 533 19.16 12.73 9.64
C SER A 533 18.51 12.50 8.28
N SER A 534 18.05 11.28 8.00
CA SER A 534 17.00 11.07 6.99
C SER A 534 16.10 9.88 7.37
N SER A 535 14.86 10.19 7.74
CA SER A 535 13.86 9.20 8.15
C SER A 535 13.28 8.49 6.93
N SER A 536 13.71 7.26 6.65
CA SER A 536 13.06 6.39 5.67
C SER A 536 12.91 4.97 6.21
N SER A 537 11.72 4.65 6.70
CA SER A 537 11.36 3.29 7.14
C SER A 537 11.39 2.32 5.96
N SER A 538 12.32 1.37 6.01
CA SER A 538 12.44 0.24 5.10
C SER A 538 11.38 -0.83 5.41
N GLY A 539 10.83 -1.44 4.37
CA GLY A 539 9.98 -2.61 4.47
C GLY A 539 10.31 -3.55 3.32
N TRP A 540 11.04 -4.63 3.63
CA TRP A 540 11.34 -5.71 2.69
C TRP A 540 10.15 -6.68 2.61
N GLY A 541 9.96 -7.29 1.44
CA GLY A 541 8.88 -8.26 1.18
C GLY A 541 8.63 -8.38 -0.31
N GLY A 542 9.00 -9.53 -0.89
CA GLY A 542 8.90 -9.81 -2.33
C GLY A 542 7.52 -10.32 -2.76
N GLY A 543 7.47 -10.96 -3.93
CA GLY A 543 6.27 -11.59 -4.50
C GLY A 543 6.05 -11.16 -5.95
N SER A 544 6.27 -12.09 -6.88
CA SER A 544 5.93 -11.96 -8.30
C SER A 544 4.91 -13.05 -8.63
N SER A 545 3.67 -12.68 -8.97
CA SER A 545 2.67 -13.60 -9.56
C SER A 545 1.80 -12.85 -10.57
N GLY A 546 1.31 -13.59 -11.57
CA GLY A 546 0.64 -13.07 -12.76
C GLY A 546 -0.84 -13.43 -12.86
N GLY A 547 -1.57 -13.38 -11.75
CA GLY A 547 -3.02 -13.49 -11.67
C GLY A 547 -3.61 -12.31 -10.88
N GLY A 548 -4.86 -11.94 -11.18
CA GLY A 548 -5.63 -11.04 -10.33
C GLY A 548 -6.02 -11.74 -9.03
N GLY A 549 -5.75 -11.12 -7.89
CA GLY A 549 -5.96 -11.74 -6.59
C GLY A 549 -6.01 -10.75 -5.44
N ALA A 550 -6.77 -11.10 -4.40
CA ALA A 550 -6.92 -10.30 -3.20
C ALA A 550 -6.52 -11.11 -1.97
N SER A 551 -5.64 -10.56 -1.13
CA SER A 551 -5.19 -11.20 0.11
C SER A 551 -5.49 -10.27 1.28
N SER A 552 -6.10 -10.83 2.32
CA SER A 552 -6.46 -10.14 3.55
C SER A 552 -5.92 -10.86 4.77
N SER A 553 -5.49 -10.08 5.76
CA SER A 553 -5.18 -10.54 7.12
C SER A 553 -6.32 -10.24 8.07
N TRP A 554 -6.54 -11.10 9.07
CA TRP A 554 -7.49 -10.84 10.16
C TRP A 554 -6.79 -10.73 11.52
#